data_AF-A0A256Z7T2-F1
#
_entry.id   AF-A0A256Z7T2-F1
#
_cell.length_a   1.000
_cell.length_b   1.000
_cell.length_c   1.000
_cell.angle_alpha   90.00
_cell.angle_beta   90.00
_cell.angle_gamma   90.00
#
_symmetry.space_group_name_H-M   'P 1'
#
loop_
_entity.id
_entity.type
_entity.pdbx_description
1 polymer ?
#
loop_
_entity_poly.entity_id
_entity_poly.type
_entity_poly.pdbx_seq_one_letter_code
_entity_poly.pdbx_strand_id
1 'polypeptide(L)'
;MVLALIYTVVTILVLLPFSKLMGMYERRLNLTETVKELRRLSEKLAVISPEKEKKVRTLRDRYKKLRRRLSNFVLMNLLSIWVAIFLALLASRFAVIITASILGIKPLLHSPINIPFITIDGSLNDTLLLLAVILLYYPFHAKYSGLQKLKEIS
;
A
#
# COMPACT_ATOMS: atom_id res chain seq x y z
N MET A 1 -3.68 22.19 -17.42
CA MET A 1 -3.73 22.34 -15.95
C MET A 1 -4.96 21.71 -15.30
N VAL A 2 -6.21 22.08 -15.65
CA VAL A 2 -7.42 21.54 -15.00
C VAL A 2 -7.49 20.00 -15.04
N LEU A 3 -7.22 19.38 -16.20
CA LEU A 3 -7.24 17.92 -16.34
C LEU A 3 -6.17 17.22 -15.48
N ALA A 4 -4.99 17.83 -15.30
CA ALA A 4 -3.93 17.28 -14.46
C ALA A 4 -4.31 17.34 -12.97
N LEU A 5 -4.97 18.43 -12.55
CA LEU A 5 -5.53 18.54 -11.21
C LEU A 5 -6.58 17.45 -10.96
N ILE A 6 -7.52 17.27 -11.90
CA ILE A 6 -8.55 16.23 -11.81
C ILE A 6 -7.93 14.84 -11.73
N TYR A 7 -6.94 14.56 -12.58
CA TYR A 7 -6.18 13.32 -12.55
C TYR A 7 -5.60 13.08 -11.15
N THR A 8 -4.84 14.02 -10.61
CA THR A 8 -4.21 13.92 -9.29
C THR A 8 -5.23 13.74 -8.16
N VAL A 9 -6.30 14.54 -8.15
CA VAL A 9 -7.34 14.45 -7.10
C VAL A 9 -8.04 13.10 -7.15
N VAL A 10 -8.43 12.62 -8.32
CA VAL A 10 -9.09 11.32 -8.47
C VAL A 10 -8.14 10.18 -8.07
N THR A 11 -6.87 10.24 -8.47
CA THR A 11 -5.85 9.26 -8.02
C THR A 11 -5.79 9.20 -6.50
N ILE A 12 -5.67 10.34 -5.80
CA ILE A 12 -5.61 10.37 -4.33
C ILE A 12 -6.89 9.81 -3.71
N LEU A 13 -8.07 10.23 -4.20
CA LEU A 13 -9.36 9.76 -3.68
C LEU A 13 -9.53 8.25 -3.81
N VAL A 14 -9.00 7.64 -4.88
CA VAL A 14 -9.04 6.18 -5.07
C VAL A 14 -8.04 5.47 -4.15
N LEU A 15 -6.86 6.05 -3.90
CA LEU A 15 -5.83 5.44 -3.06
C LEU A 15 -6.21 5.44 -1.56
N LEU A 16 -6.79 6.54 -1.05
CA LEU A 16 -7.08 6.72 0.38
C LEU A 16 -7.88 5.58 1.04
N PRO A 17 -8.98 5.06 0.44
CA PRO A 17 -9.74 3.95 1.00
C PRO A 17 -8.90 2.70 1.29
N PHE A 18 -7.90 2.40 0.45
CA PHE A 18 -7.05 1.21 0.63
C PHE A 18 -6.16 1.31 1.85
N SER A 19 -5.65 2.51 2.17
CA SER A 19 -4.96 2.75 3.44
C SER A 19 -5.84 2.44 4.64
N LYS A 20 -7.10 2.90 4.61
CA LYS A 20 -8.06 2.67 5.68
C LYS A 20 -8.45 1.19 5.79
N LEU A 21 -8.66 0.50 4.66
CA LEU A 21 -8.94 -0.93 4.61
C LEU A 21 -7.83 -1.75 5.28
N MET A 22 -6.58 -1.48 4.93
CA MET A 22 -5.44 -2.16 5.55
C MET A 22 -5.27 -1.81 7.02
N GLY A 23 -5.56 -0.57 7.43
CA GLY A 23 -5.58 -0.19 8.85
C GLY A 23 -6.65 -0.94 9.66
N MET A 24 -7.84 -1.16 9.08
CA MET A 24 -8.86 -2.01 9.72
C MET A 24 -8.40 -3.47 9.81
N TYR A 25 -7.73 -3.98 8.78
CA TYR A 25 -7.20 -5.34 8.78
C TYR A 25 -6.08 -5.51 9.82
N GLU A 26 -5.19 -4.53 9.96
CA GLU A 26 -4.18 -4.47 11.02
C GLU A 26 -4.80 -4.59 12.41
N ARG A 27 -5.83 -3.78 12.68
CA ARG A 27 -6.56 -3.81 13.95
C ARG A 27 -7.22 -5.16 14.20
N ARG A 28 -7.84 -5.77 13.19
CA ARG A 28 -8.45 -7.11 13.32
C ARG A 28 -7.44 -8.21 13.63
N LEU A 29 -6.19 -8.05 13.19
CA LEU A 29 -5.13 -9.02 13.46
C LEU A 29 -4.40 -8.80 14.79
N ASN A 30 -4.65 -7.69 15.49
CA ASN A 30 -3.84 -7.23 16.62
C ASN A 30 -2.34 -7.36 16.30
N LEU A 31 -1.90 -6.71 15.22
CA LEU A 31 -0.54 -6.87 14.68
C LEU A 31 0.55 -6.70 15.74
N THR A 32 0.38 -5.73 16.63
CA THR A 32 1.30 -5.47 17.76
C THR A 32 1.43 -6.67 18.69
N GLU A 33 0.31 -7.28 19.09
CA GLU A 33 0.31 -8.47 19.95
C GLU A 33 0.88 -9.68 19.22
N THR A 34 0.51 -9.87 17.95
CA THR A 34 1.00 -10.96 17.11
C THR A 34 2.53 -10.93 17.00
N VAL A 35 3.14 -9.76 16.75
CA VAL A 35 4.60 -9.64 16.64
C VAL A 35 5.28 -9.85 18.00
N LYS A 36 4.74 -9.27 19.09
CA LYS A 36 5.26 -9.49 20.45
C LYS A 36 5.20 -10.96 20.85
N GLU A 37 4.12 -11.65 20.54
CA GLU A 37 3.95 -13.08 20.82
C GLU A 37 4.92 -13.93 20.00
N LEU A 38 5.10 -13.59 18.72
CA LEU A 38 6.04 -14.28 17.84
C LEU A 38 7.48 -14.15 18.36
N ARG A 39 7.89 -12.96 18.82
CA ARG A 39 9.20 -12.73 19.45
C ARG A 39 9.37 -13.55 20.73
N ARG A 40 8.39 -13.52 21.64
CA ARG A 40 8.40 -14.33 22.87
C ARG A 40 8.48 -15.84 22.60
N LEU A 41 7.78 -16.33 21.57
CA LEU A 41 7.82 -17.74 21.18
C LEU A 41 9.17 -18.12 20.56
N SER A 42 9.77 -17.23 19.77
CA SER A 42 11.12 -17.41 19.23
C SER A 42 12.15 -17.54 20.34
N GLU A 43 12.12 -16.64 21.33
CA GLU A 43 13.01 -16.68 22.50
C GLU A 43 12.81 -17.96 23.33
N LYS A 44 11.56 -18.37 23.58
CA LYS A 44 11.26 -19.63 24.30
C LYS A 44 11.75 -20.86 23.54
N LEU A 45 11.61 -20.89 22.21
CA LEU A 45 12.08 -22.01 21.40
C LEU A 45 13.62 -22.11 21.38
N ALA A 46 14.34 -20.99 21.52
CA ALA A 46 15.81 -20.99 21.57
C ALA A 46 16.38 -21.56 22.88
N VAL A 47 15.63 -21.50 23.99
CA VAL A 47 16.10 -21.90 25.33
C VAL A 47 15.68 -23.32 25.74
N ILE A 48 14.65 -23.90 25.10
CA ILE A 48 14.11 -25.21 25.51
C ILE A 48 15.00 -26.36 25.03
N SER A 49 15.42 -27.24 25.96
CA SER A 49 16.14 -28.49 25.67
C SER A 49 15.24 -29.53 24.94
N PRO A 50 15.81 -30.38 24.07
CA PRO A 50 15.06 -31.33 23.23
C PRO A 50 14.23 -32.38 23.98
N GLU A 51 14.46 -32.59 25.28
CA GLU A 51 13.78 -33.60 26.10
C GLU A 51 12.26 -33.38 26.28
N LYS A 52 11.73 -32.20 25.94
CA LYS A 52 10.28 -31.88 26.01
C LYS A 52 9.63 -31.84 24.62
N GLU A 53 9.85 -32.87 23.82
CA GLU A 53 9.50 -32.96 22.40
C GLU A 53 8.05 -32.53 22.07
N LYS A 54 7.06 -32.99 22.86
CA LYS A 54 5.64 -32.61 22.68
C LYS A 54 5.38 -31.11 22.93
N LYS A 55 6.06 -30.51 23.91
CA LYS A 55 5.96 -29.08 24.23
C LYS A 55 6.67 -28.23 23.18
N VAL A 56 7.82 -28.68 22.68
CA VAL A 56 8.53 -28.03 21.59
C VAL A 56 7.69 -28.04 20.31
N ARG A 57 7.05 -29.18 19.97
CA ARG A 57 6.19 -29.30 18.80
C ARG A 57 5.02 -28.33 18.83
N THR A 58 4.31 -28.24 19.96
CA THR A 58 3.17 -27.31 20.13
C THR A 58 3.57 -25.83 20.04
N LEU A 59 4.71 -25.46 20.63
CA LEU A 59 5.24 -24.10 20.51
C LEU A 59 5.66 -23.75 19.08
N ARG A 60 6.29 -24.70 18.37
CA ARG A 60 6.69 -24.55 16.97
C ARG A 60 5.48 -24.38 16.04
N ASP A 61 4.41 -25.14 16.26
CA ASP A 61 3.18 -25.03 15.48
C ASP A 61 2.50 -23.66 15.70
N ARG A 62 2.44 -23.19 16.95
CA ARG A 62 1.93 -21.85 17.28
C ARG A 62 2.76 -20.74 16.64
N TYR A 63 4.09 -20.86 16.70
CA TYR A 63 5.01 -19.94 16.02
C TYR A 63 4.76 -19.91 14.50
N LYS A 64 4.65 -21.08 13.86
CA LYS A 64 4.37 -21.18 12.41
C LYS A 64 3.04 -20.53 12.04
N LYS A 65 2.00 -20.70 12.87
CA LYS A 65 0.68 -20.08 12.67
C LYS A 65 0.75 -18.55 12.74
N LEU A 66 1.42 -18.00 13.74
CA LEU A 66 1.60 -16.55 13.88
C LEU A 66 2.45 -15.97 12.76
N ARG A 67 3.54 -16.65 12.39
CA ARG A 67 4.40 -16.25 11.26
C ARG A 67 3.62 -16.23 9.95
N ARG A 68 2.76 -17.22 9.71
CA ARG A 68 1.90 -17.25 8.52
C ARG A 68 0.88 -16.11 8.53
N ARG A 69 0.29 -15.77 9.68
CA ARG A 69 -0.59 -14.58 9.81
C ARG A 69 0.15 -13.28 9.45
N LEU A 70 1.36 -13.10 9.97
CA LEU A 70 2.19 -11.93 9.67
C LEU A 70 2.57 -11.86 8.18
N SER A 71 2.99 -12.99 7.60
CA SER A 71 3.29 -13.09 6.17
C SER A 71 2.08 -12.76 5.30
N ASN A 72 0.90 -13.28 5.66
CA ASN A 72 -0.34 -12.97 4.96
C ASN A 72 -0.68 -11.48 5.06
N PHE A 73 -0.42 -10.85 6.22
CA PHE A 73 -0.63 -9.41 6.37
C PHE A 73 0.23 -8.58 5.41
N VAL A 74 1.53 -8.88 5.31
CA VAL A 74 2.43 -8.19 4.39
C VAL A 74 2.00 -8.42 2.94
N LEU A 75 1.64 -9.65 2.59
CA LEU A 75 1.16 -9.98 1.25
C LEU A 75 -0.13 -9.23 0.90
N MET A 76 -1.09 -9.15 1.82
CA MET A 76 -2.33 -8.41 1.61
C MET A 76 -2.09 -6.91 1.48
N ASN A 77 -1.14 -6.35 2.22
CA ASN A 77 -0.71 -4.95 2.05
C ASN A 77 -0.15 -4.72 0.64
N LEU A 78 0.74 -5.61 0.17
CA LEU A 78 1.33 -5.52 -1.17
C LEU A 78 0.26 -5.62 -2.26
N LEU A 79 -0.61 -6.63 -2.19
CA LEU A 79 -1.72 -6.80 -3.14
C LEU A 79 -2.67 -5.60 -3.12
N SER A 80 -2.99 -5.07 -1.94
CA SER A 80 -3.83 -3.89 -1.79
C SER A 80 -3.25 -2.68 -2.49
N ILE A 81 -1.94 -2.43 -2.40
CA ILE A 81 -1.28 -1.32 -3.08
C ILE A 81 -1.37 -1.49 -4.60
N TRP A 82 -1.07 -2.69 -5.12
CA TRP A 82 -1.16 -2.96 -6.55
C TRP A 82 -2.56 -2.75 -7.11
N VAL A 83 -3.58 -3.26 -6.42
CA VAL A 83 -4.99 -3.06 -6.79
C VAL A 83 -5.36 -1.58 -6.73
N ALA A 84 -4.91 -0.86 -5.69
CA ALA A 84 -5.16 0.57 -5.55
C ALA A 84 -4.54 1.38 -6.70
N ILE A 85 -3.28 1.08 -7.06
CA ILE A 85 -2.58 1.74 -8.17
C ILE A 85 -3.29 1.48 -9.49
N PHE A 86 -3.67 0.22 -9.77
CA PHE A 86 -4.38 -0.14 -10.98
C PHE A 86 -5.73 0.56 -11.10
N LEU A 87 -6.53 0.57 -10.02
CA LEU A 87 -7.81 1.27 -9.99
C LEU A 87 -7.64 2.79 -10.11
N ALA A 88 -6.62 3.36 -9.45
CA ALA A 88 -6.33 4.78 -9.53
C ALA A 88 -5.95 5.18 -10.96
N LEU A 89 -5.17 4.37 -11.68
CA LEU A 89 -4.85 4.57 -13.09
C LEU A 89 -6.11 4.56 -13.97
N LEU A 90 -6.97 3.55 -13.82
CA LEU A 90 -8.21 3.45 -14.60
C LEU A 90 -9.15 4.63 -14.31
N ALA A 91 -9.46 4.86 -13.03
CA ALA A 91 -10.41 5.89 -12.63
C ALA A 91 -9.96 7.30 -13.00
N SER A 92 -8.68 7.62 -12.81
CA SER A 92 -8.12 8.93 -13.18
C SER A 92 -8.17 9.16 -14.70
N ARG A 93 -7.85 8.14 -15.52
CA ARG A 93 -7.98 8.24 -16.97
C ARG A 93 -9.42 8.41 -17.43
N PHE A 94 -10.36 7.63 -16.88
CA PHE A 94 -11.77 7.80 -17.18
C PHE A 94 -12.28 9.20 -16.81
N ALA A 95 -11.89 9.70 -15.63
CA ALA A 95 -12.27 11.04 -15.19
C ALA A 95 -11.72 12.13 -16.12
N VAL A 96 -10.48 12.01 -16.59
CA VAL A 96 -9.90 12.94 -17.57
C VAL A 96 -10.66 12.91 -18.89
N ILE A 97 -10.97 11.73 -19.43
CA ILE A 97 -11.72 11.59 -20.69
C ILE A 97 -13.10 12.22 -20.59
N ILE A 98 -13.84 11.92 -19.52
CA ILE A 98 -15.19 12.46 -19.29
C ILE A 98 -15.14 13.98 -19.16
N THR A 99 -14.22 14.50 -18.34
CA THR A 99 -14.11 15.95 -18.13
C THR A 99 -13.70 16.67 -19.41
N ALA A 100 -12.76 16.11 -20.17
CA ALA A 100 -12.32 16.69 -21.44
C ALA A 100 -13.47 16.74 -22.45
N SER A 101 -14.29 15.68 -22.51
CA SER A 101 -15.49 15.63 -23.34
C SER A 101 -16.53 16.69 -22.94
N ILE A 102 -16.78 16.87 -21.64
CA ILE A 102 -17.72 17.90 -21.13
C ILE A 102 -17.23 19.31 -21.47
N LEU A 103 -15.93 19.55 -21.38
CA LEU A 103 -15.32 20.86 -21.64
C LEU A 103 -15.01 21.12 -23.13
N GLY A 104 -15.25 20.15 -24.01
CA GLY A 104 -14.93 20.27 -25.44
C GLY A 104 -13.42 20.40 -25.74
N ILE A 105 -12.56 19.93 -24.85
CA ILE A 105 -11.09 20.02 -24.99
C ILE A 105 -10.48 18.64 -25.27
N LYS A 106 -9.25 18.63 -25.79
CA LYS A 106 -8.50 17.38 -25.97
C LYS A 106 -8.15 16.77 -24.59
N PRO A 107 -8.23 15.43 -24.42
CA PRO A 107 -7.93 14.73 -23.16
C PRO A 107 -6.41 14.60 -22.93
N LEU A 108 -5.69 15.70 -23.10
CA LEU A 108 -4.25 15.76 -22.92
C LEU A 108 -3.94 16.52 -21.63
N LEU A 109 -3.11 15.92 -20.78
CA LEU A 109 -2.60 16.58 -19.59
C LEU A 109 -1.59 17.64 -20.01
N HIS A 110 -2.04 18.87 -20.24
CA HIS A 110 -1.12 19.95 -20.63
C HIS A 110 -0.17 20.29 -19.48
N SER A 111 1.13 20.29 -19.76
CA SER A 111 2.15 20.71 -18.80
C SER A 111 2.37 22.23 -18.85
N PRO A 112 2.41 22.92 -17.70
CA PRO A 112 2.80 24.33 -17.67
C PRO A 112 4.32 24.53 -17.84
N ILE A 113 5.12 23.48 -17.69
CA ILE A 113 6.58 23.53 -17.75
C ILE A 113 7.06 22.41 -18.68
N ASN A 114 7.80 22.75 -19.73
CA ASN A 114 8.44 21.76 -20.61
C ASN A 114 9.73 21.26 -19.96
N ILE A 115 9.62 20.17 -19.19
CA ILE A 115 10.77 19.49 -18.62
C ILE A 115 11.03 18.24 -19.46
N PRO A 116 12.24 18.10 -20.06
CA PRO A 116 12.56 16.92 -20.86
C PRO A 116 12.33 15.63 -20.05
N PHE A 117 11.83 14.58 -20.71
CA PHE A 117 11.41 13.29 -20.13
C PHE A 117 10.13 13.32 -19.28
N ILE A 118 9.71 14.47 -18.74
CA ILE A 118 8.45 14.63 -18.00
C ILE A 118 7.31 15.06 -18.94
N THR A 119 7.65 15.87 -19.94
CA THR A 119 6.74 16.27 -21.02
C THR A 119 7.10 15.56 -22.33
N ILE A 120 6.10 14.94 -22.95
CA ILE A 120 6.18 14.34 -24.29
C ILE A 120 5.28 15.18 -25.19
N ASP A 121 5.85 15.82 -26.21
CA ASP A 121 5.14 16.65 -27.19
C ASP A 121 4.23 17.74 -26.56
N GLY A 122 4.67 18.37 -25.48
CA GLY A 122 3.93 19.41 -24.74
C GLY A 122 2.84 18.87 -23.80
N SER A 123 2.67 17.55 -23.72
CA SER A 123 1.80 16.86 -22.77
C SER A 123 2.60 16.25 -21.62
N LEU A 124 2.06 16.30 -20.41
CA LEU A 124 2.63 15.73 -19.21
C LEU A 124 2.43 14.22 -19.23
N ASN A 125 3.48 13.46 -18.95
CA ASN A 125 3.41 12.01 -18.94
C ASN A 125 2.57 11.51 -17.75
N ASP A 126 1.38 10.99 -18.02
CA ASP A 126 0.44 10.47 -17.02
C ASP A 126 1.10 9.48 -16.04
N THR A 127 2.00 8.63 -16.51
CA THR A 127 2.68 7.61 -15.70
C THR A 127 3.61 8.26 -14.68
N LEU A 128 4.30 9.33 -15.06
CA LEU A 128 5.17 10.09 -14.15
C LEU A 128 4.34 10.87 -13.12
N LEU A 129 3.20 11.44 -13.54
CA LEU A 129 2.27 12.09 -12.61
C LEU A 129 1.73 11.09 -11.58
N LEU A 130 1.31 9.90 -12.05
CA LEU A 130 0.87 8.82 -11.17
C LEU A 130 1.95 8.41 -10.18
N LEU A 131 3.19 8.22 -10.65
CA LEU A 131 4.32 7.85 -9.80
C LEU A 131 4.57 8.92 -8.72
N ALA A 132 4.54 10.20 -9.08
CA ALA A 132 4.71 11.30 -8.14
C ALA A 132 3.62 11.29 -7.06
N VAL A 133 2.35 11.07 -7.46
CA VAL A 133 1.23 10.97 -6.51
C VAL A 133 1.39 9.74 -5.60
N ILE A 134 1.85 8.60 -6.13
CA ILE A 134 2.11 7.39 -5.33
C ILE A 134 3.22 7.65 -4.31
N LEU A 135 4.30 8.33 -4.69
CA LEU A 135 5.40 8.68 -3.77
C LEU A 135 4.92 9.58 -2.63
N LEU A 136 4.05 10.54 -2.92
CA LEU A 136 3.42 11.38 -1.89
C LEU A 136 2.45 10.62 -1.00
N TYR A 137 1.73 9.65 -1.57
CA TYR A 137 0.77 8.81 -0.86
C TYR A 137 1.44 7.76 0.05
N TYR A 138 2.61 7.24 -0.32
CA TYR A 138 3.24 6.11 0.36
C TYR A 138 3.49 6.33 1.87
N PRO A 139 4.04 7.47 2.33
CA PRO A 139 4.22 7.72 3.77
C PRO A 139 2.90 7.68 4.55
N PHE A 140 1.83 8.24 3.98
CA PHE A 140 0.49 8.17 4.55
C PHE A 140 0.01 6.73 4.62
N HIS A 141 0.13 5.99 3.52
CA HIS A 141 -0.26 4.58 3.49
C HIS A 141 0.47 3.76 4.55
N ALA A 142 1.80 3.86 4.64
CA ALA A 142 2.59 3.09 5.59
C ALA A 142 2.17 3.34 7.05
N LYS A 143 1.83 4.60 7.39
CA LYS A 143 1.34 4.99 8.72
C LYS A 143 -0.02 4.37 9.03
N TYR A 144 -0.98 4.47 8.10
CA TYR A 144 -2.36 4.03 8.33
C TYR A 144 -2.58 2.53 8.10
N SER A 145 -1.80 1.90 7.22
CA SER A 145 -1.92 0.48 6.89
C SER A 145 -1.29 -0.43 7.94
N GLY A 146 -0.52 0.13 8.88
CA GLY A 146 0.16 -0.63 9.95
C GLY A 146 1.57 -1.10 9.60
N LEU A 147 2.06 -0.82 8.39
CA LEU A 147 3.44 -1.16 7.99
C LEU A 147 4.48 -0.41 8.84
N GLN A 148 4.21 0.84 9.21
CA GLN A 148 5.09 1.60 10.10
C GLN A 148 5.25 0.92 11.46
N LYS A 149 4.14 0.44 12.06
CA LYS A 149 4.19 -0.30 13.33
C LYS A 149 5.02 -1.57 13.21
N LEU A 150 4.89 -2.28 12.10
CA LEU A 150 5.71 -3.46 11.81
C LEU A 150 7.19 -3.14 11.85
N LYS A 151 7.61 -2.03 11.22
CA LYS A 151 9.00 -1.56 11.22
C LYS A 151 9.50 -1.15 12.61
N GLU A 152 8.63 -0.56 13.44
CA GLU A 152 8.98 -0.12 14.80
C GLU A 152 9.08 -1.27 15.81
N ILE A 153 8.38 -2.39 15.55
CA ILE A 153 8.27 -3.53 16.50
C ILE A 153 9.21 -4.69 16.11
N SER A 154 9.57 -4.82 14.82
CA SER A 154 10.54 -5.82 14.33
C SER A 154 11.97 -5.49 14.75
#